data_AF-A0A914VSJ4-F1
#
_entry.id   AF-A0A914VSJ4-F1
#
_cell.length_a   1.000
_cell.length_b   1.000
_cell.length_c   1.000
_cell.angle_alpha   90.00
_cell.angle_beta   90.00
_cell.angle_gamma   90.00
#
_symmetry.space_group_name_H-M   'P 1'
#
loop_
_entity.id
_entity.type
_entity.pdbx_description
1 polymer ?
#
loop_
_entity_poly.entity_id
_entity_poly.type
_entity_poly.pdbx_seq_one_letter_code
_entity_poly.pdbx_strand_id
1 'polypeptide(L)'
;MKRRLIVLSTLLSLIGHFAITEAAMRHARQRSRTALCETTYEERDLGPNSVPRFVQEARCDGHCLSGVGQCAPVLSSDHIYRIDANQKIDRKNFVRRQRAVACVCMVPRTFLTGK
;
A
#
# COMPACT_ATOMS: atom_id res chain seq x y z
N MET A 1 36.63 -12.28 48.90
CA MET A 1 36.16 -12.95 47.66
C MET A 1 34.65 -13.09 47.70
N LYS A 2 33.88 -12.39 46.83
CA LYS A 2 32.44 -12.61 46.49
C LYS A 2 31.84 -11.35 45.85
N ARG A 3 32.07 -11.09 44.56
CA ARG A 3 31.31 -10.09 43.75
C ARG A 3 31.41 -10.37 42.25
N ARG A 4 30.81 -11.46 41.76
CA ARG A 4 30.65 -11.72 40.30
C ARG A 4 29.42 -12.59 40.05
N LEU A 5 28.21 -12.07 40.29
CA LEU A 5 26.97 -12.83 40.01
C LEU A 5 25.73 -11.93 39.94
N ILE A 6 25.81 -10.78 39.26
CA ILE A 6 24.64 -9.91 39.03
C ILE A 6 24.50 -9.49 37.55
N VAL A 7 25.54 -9.64 36.73
CA VAL A 7 25.54 -9.10 35.36
C VAL A 7 24.79 -9.99 34.34
N LEU A 8 24.46 -11.25 34.68
CA LEU A 8 23.82 -12.15 33.72
C LEU A 8 22.28 -12.10 33.69
N SER A 9 21.58 -11.61 34.72
CA SER A 9 20.10 -11.69 34.75
C SER A 9 19.38 -10.56 34.01
N THR A 10 20.05 -9.42 33.79
CA THR A 10 19.46 -8.27 33.10
C THR A 10 19.49 -8.37 31.58
N LEU A 11 20.38 -9.20 31.01
CA LEU A 11 20.47 -9.35 29.55
C LEU A 11 19.32 -10.20 28.97
N LEU A 12 18.79 -11.18 29.72
CA LEU A 12 17.72 -12.06 29.23
C LEU A 12 16.32 -11.42 29.24
N SER A 13 16.08 -10.38 30.05
CA SER A 13 14.75 -9.73 30.11
C SER A 13 14.48 -8.79 28.94
N LEU A 14 15.51 -8.25 28.27
CA LEU A 14 15.31 -7.32 27.15
C LEU A 14 14.93 -8.04 25.84
N ILE A 15 15.41 -9.27 25.61
CA ILE A 15 15.13 -10.01 24.37
C ILE A 15 13.66 -10.49 24.32
N GLY A 16 13.06 -10.79 25.47
CA GLY A 16 11.66 -11.22 25.55
C GLY A 16 10.64 -10.14 25.17
N HIS A 17 10.94 -8.85 25.38
CA HIS A 17 10.00 -7.76 25.09
C HIS A 17 9.92 -7.42 23.58
N PHE A 18 11.01 -7.59 22.83
CA PHE A 18 10.98 -7.33 21.38
C PHE A 18 10.19 -8.39 20.60
N ALA A 19 10.24 -9.67 21.02
CA ALA A 19 9.53 -10.75 20.33
C ALA A 19 7.99 -10.64 20.38
N ILE A 20 7.44 -10.05 21.45
CA ILE A 20 5.98 -9.96 21.65
C ILE A 20 5.35 -8.89 20.73
N THR A 21 6.12 -7.85 20.36
CA THR A 21 5.60 -6.77 19.50
C THR A 21 5.47 -7.16 18.02
N GLU A 22 6.34 -8.02 17.48
CA GLU A 22 6.22 -8.49 16.09
C GLU A 22 5.05 -9.44 15.88
N ALA A 23 4.78 -10.34 16.84
CA ALA A 23 3.65 -11.27 16.77
C ALA A 23 2.30 -10.53 16.77
N ALA A 24 2.17 -9.46 17.56
CA ALA A 24 0.97 -8.64 17.59
C ALA A 24 0.75 -7.86 16.27
N MET A 25 1.81 -7.37 15.62
CA MET A 25 1.70 -6.71 14.31
C MET A 25 1.31 -7.68 13.18
N ARG A 26 1.74 -8.95 13.25
CA ARG A 26 1.28 -9.98 12.29
C ARG A 26 -0.21 -10.26 12.43
N HIS A 27 -0.74 -10.33 13.66
CA HIS A 27 -2.16 -10.61 13.89
C HIS A 27 -3.10 -9.41 13.65
N ALA A 28 -2.65 -8.16 13.83
CA ALA A 28 -3.46 -6.99 13.52
C ALA A 28 -3.73 -6.81 12.01
N ARG A 29 -2.88 -7.38 11.14
CA ARG A 29 -3.02 -7.33 9.67
C ARG A 29 -3.97 -8.38 9.09
N GLN A 30 -4.59 -9.20 9.96
CA GLN A 30 -5.36 -10.38 9.59
C GLN A 30 -6.89 -10.20 9.80
N ARG A 31 -7.39 -8.96 9.86
CA ARG A 31 -8.84 -8.71 9.73
C ARG A 31 -9.20 -8.68 8.24
N SER A 32 -9.60 -9.85 7.71
CA SER A 32 -10.26 -10.03 6.41
C SER A 32 -9.53 -9.43 5.20
N ARG A 33 -8.43 -10.07 4.77
CA ARG A 33 -7.74 -9.78 3.51
C ARG A 33 -8.34 -10.52 2.30
N THR A 34 -9.62 -10.89 2.35
CA THR A 34 -10.28 -11.41 1.15
C THR A 34 -10.45 -10.25 0.19
N ALA A 35 -9.66 -10.23 -0.88
CA ALA A 35 -9.88 -9.30 -1.98
C ALA A 35 -11.33 -9.47 -2.45
N LEU A 36 -12.06 -8.37 -2.59
CA LEU A 36 -13.44 -8.38 -3.09
C LEU A 36 -13.51 -8.14 -4.60
N CYS A 37 -12.37 -7.79 -5.19
CA CYS A 37 -12.16 -7.55 -6.60
C CYS A 37 -10.87 -8.24 -7.02
N GLU A 38 -10.87 -8.84 -8.20
CA GLU A 38 -9.63 -9.18 -8.87
C GLU A 38 -8.88 -7.89 -9.20
N THR A 39 -7.56 -7.87 -8.98
CA THR A 39 -6.74 -6.69 -9.20
C THR A 39 -5.39 -7.13 -9.71
N THR A 40 -5.04 -6.66 -10.90
CA THR A 40 -3.68 -6.78 -11.42
C THR A 40 -2.99 -5.41 -11.37
N TYR A 41 -1.67 -5.43 -11.30
CA TYR A 41 -0.86 -4.22 -11.32
C TYR A 41 0.02 -4.23 -12.56
N GLU A 42 0.00 -3.13 -13.29
CA GLU A 42 0.85 -2.91 -14.46
C GLU A 42 1.83 -1.78 -14.17
N GLU A 43 3.09 -1.97 -14.53
CA GLU A 43 4.08 -0.90 -14.49
C GLU A 43 4.02 -0.08 -15.79
N ARG A 44 3.97 1.24 -15.65
CA ARG A 44 3.91 2.18 -16.76
C ARG A 44 5.12 3.08 -16.78
N ASP A 45 5.84 3.09 -17.90
CA ASP A 45 6.95 4.02 -18.16
C ASP A 45 6.40 5.39 -18.59
N LEU A 46 6.73 6.43 -17.84
CA LEU A 46 6.40 7.84 -18.10
C LEU A 46 7.48 8.56 -18.92
N GLY A 47 8.50 7.82 -19.36
CA GLY A 47 9.63 8.29 -20.14
C GLY A 47 10.84 8.68 -19.28
N PRO A 48 12.03 8.77 -19.91
CA PRO A 48 13.30 8.98 -19.20
C PRO A 48 13.40 10.35 -18.50
N ASN A 49 12.62 11.34 -18.93
CA ASN A 49 12.64 12.70 -18.37
C ASN A 49 11.53 12.96 -17.34
N SER A 50 11.01 11.89 -16.71
CA SER A 50 9.91 11.97 -15.74
C SER A 50 10.36 11.41 -14.39
N VAL A 51 9.95 12.07 -13.31
CA VAL A 51 10.18 11.60 -11.93
C VAL A 51 8.85 11.54 -11.18
N PRO A 52 8.41 10.34 -10.73
CA PRO A 52 9.02 9.03 -11.01
C PRO A 52 8.92 8.64 -12.50
N ARG A 53 9.86 7.83 -12.99
CA ARG A 53 9.84 7.29 -14.37
C ARG A 53 8.81 6.18 -14.51
N PHE A 54 8.84 5.22 -13.59
CA PHE A 54 7.92 4.09 -13.58
C PHE A 54 6.87 4.28 -12.49
N VAL A 55 5.62 3.98 -12.80
CA VAL A 55 4.51 3.98 -11.84
C VAL A 55 3.70 2.72 -11.98
N GLN A 56 3.27 2.13 -10.87
CA GLN A 56 2.34 0.99 -10.90
C GLN A 56 0.90 1.47 -10.97
N GLU A 57 0.07 0.83 -11.78
CA GLU A 57 -1.35 1.14 -11.93
C GLU A 57 -2.16 -0.12 -11.69
N ALA A 58 -3.17 -0.02 -10.83
CA ALA A 58 -4.14 -1.07 -10.65
C ALA A 58 -5.07 -1.13 -11.88
N ARG A 59 -5.33 -2.33 -12.38
CA ARG A 59 -6.40 -2.59 -13.36
C ARG A 59 -7.58 -3.19 -12.62
N CYS A 60 -8.72 -2.53 -12.79
CA CYS A 60 -9.97 -2.84 -12.12
C CYS A 60 -11.04 -3.01 -13.17
N ASP A 61 -11.45 -4.25 -13.41
CA ASP A 61 -12.54 -4.56 -14.33
C ASP A 61 -13.42 -5.66 -13.73
N GLY A 62 -14.65 -5.76 -14.22
CA GLY A 62 -15.57 -6.84 -13.88
C GLY A 62 -16.37 -6.64 -12.59
N HIS A 63 -16.92 -7.75 -12.12
CA HIS A 63 -17.81 -7.81 -10.97
C HIS A 63 -17.04 -8.10 -9.69
N CYS A 64 -17.63 -7.72 -8.55
CA CYS A 64 -17.12 -8.17 -7.27
C CYS A 64 -17.11 -9.70 -7.20
N LEU A 65 -16.14 -10.28 -6.50
CA LEU A 65 -15.98 -11.73 -6.36
C LEU A 65 -17.17 -12.40 -5.65
N SER A 66 -18.00 -11.63 -4.95
CA SER A 66 -19.28 -12.07 -4.37
C SER A 66 -20.41 -12.20 -5.41
N GLY A 67 -20.20 -11.76 -6.66
CA GLY A 67 -21.22 -11.66 -7.70
C GLY A 67 -22.16 -10.45 -7.55
N VAL A 68 -22.09 -9.70 -6.44
CA VAL A 68 -22.95 -8.54 -6.17
C VAL A 68 -22.13 -7.27 -6.20
N GLY A 69 -22.48 -6.35 -7.11
CA GLY A 69 -21.79 -5.07 -7.30
C GLY A 69 -20.79 -5.09 -8.44
N GLN A 70 -20.01 -4.01 -8.54
CA GLN A 70 -19.01 -3.80 -9.58
C GLN A 70 -17.68 -3.36 -8.96
N CYS A 71 -16.58 -3.81 -9.56
CA CYS A 71 -15.26 -3.35 -9.17
C CYS A 71 -14.98 -1.97 -9.77
N ALA A 72 -14.49 -1.05 -8.95
CA ALA A 72 -14.16 0.30 -9.35
C ALA A 72 -12.74 0.68 -8.91
N PRO A 73 -12.02 1.50 -9.68
CA PRO A 73 -10.69 1.95 -9.31
C PRO A 73 -10.74 3.01 -8.21
N VAL A 74 -9.81 2.90 -7.25
CA VAL A 74 -9.47 3.97 -6.32
C VAL A 74 -8.41 4.84 -6.97
N LEU A 75 -8.76 6.09 -7.23
CA LEU A 75 -7.88 7.04 -7.90
C LEU A 75 -7.01 7.80 -6.89
N SER A 76 -5.72 7.91 -7.17
CA SER A 76 -4.78 8.81 -6.51
C SER A 76 -4.26 9.83 -7.52
N SER A 77 -4.00 11.05 -7.06
CA SER A 77 -3.34 12.08 -7.85
C SER A 77 -1.87 12.16 -7.48
N ASP A 78 -1.00 11.83 -8.43
CA ASP A 78 0.44 11.88 -8.26
C ASP A 78 1.01 13.15 -8.92
N HIS A 79 2.13 13.64 -8.37
CA HIS A 79 2.90 14.72 -8.97
C HIS A 79 4.04 14.13 -9.80
N ILE A 80 4.01 14.38 -11.10
CA ILE A 80 5.06 13.94 -12.04
C ILE A 80 5.91 15.15 -12.38
N TYR A 81 7.18 15.12 -11.97
CA TYR A 81 8.14 16.18 -12.26
C TYR A 81 8.89 15.88 -13.56
N ARG A 82 9.38 16.93 -14.23
CA ARG A 82 10.22 16.79 -15.42
C ARG A 82 11.70 17.01 -15.09
N ILE A 83 12.56 16.28 -15.79
CA ILE A 83 14.02 16.47 -15.78
C ILE A 83 14.37 17.36 -16.97
N ASP A 84 15.14 18.43 -16.72
CA ASP A 84 15.62 19.33 -17.76
C ASP A 84 16.87 18.79 -18.49
N ALA A 85 17.34 19.53 -19.50
CA ALA A 85 18.53 19.16 -20.27
C ALA A 85 19.82 19.08 -19.42
N ASN A 86 19.85 19.74 -18.25
CA ASN A 86 20.96 19.74 -17.32
C ASN A 86 20.82 18.68 -16.22
N GLN A 87 19.90 17.71 -16.39
CA GLN A 87 19.61 16.65 -15.43
C GLN A 87 19.10 17.16 -14.07
N LYS A 88 18.47 18.33 -14.04
CA LYS A 88 17.86 18.89 -12.83
C LYS A 88 16.34 18.70 -12.86
N ILE A 89 15.77 18.41 -11.68
CA ILE A 89 14.33 18.30 -11.50
C ILE A 89 13.76 19.70 -11.25
N ASP A 90 12.86 20.14 -12.13
CA ASP A 90 12.09 21.35 -11.88
C ASP A 90 10.95 21.05 -10.89
N ARG A 91 11.19 21.33 -9.61
CA ARG A 91 10.20 21.11 -8.54
C ARG A 91 9.00 22.05 -8.61
N LYS A 92 9.10 23.15 -9.34
CA LYS A 92 8.02 24.14 -9.48
C LYS A 92 7.09 23.77 -10.64
N ASN A 93 7.57 22.99 -11.59
CA ASN A 93 6.82 22.57 -12.77
C ASN A 93 6.54 21.06 -12.73
N PHE A 94 5.39 20.70 -12.17
CA PHE A 94 4.91 19.32 -12.13
C PHE A 94 3.56 19.19 -12.84
N VAL A 95 3.32 18.01 -13.40
CA VAL A 95 2.02 17.63 -13.96
C VAL A 95 1.30 16.75 -12.95
N ARG A 96 0.05 17.09 -12.64
CA ARG A 96 -0.82 16.21 -11.85
C ARG A 96 -1.35 15.09 -12.74
N ARG A 97 -1.21 13.85 -12.28
CA ARG A 97 -1.68 12.69 -13.00
C ARG A 97 -2.52 11.82 -12.08
N GLN A 98 -3.75 11.53 -12.49
CA GLN A 98 -4.56 10.54 -11.80
C GLN A 98 -4.17 9.13 -12.25
N ARG A 99 -4.07 8.21 -11.30
CA ARG A 99 -3.92 6.77 -11.58
C ARG A 99 -4.72 5.93 -10.59
N ALA A 100 -5.12 4.75 -11.02
CA ALA A 100 -5.71 3.75 -10.14
C ALA A 100 -4.63 3.12 -9.27
N VAL A 101 -4.82 3.11 -7.95
CA VAL A 101 -3.87 2.55 -6.97
C VAL A 101 -4.39 1.28 -6.28
N ALA A 102 -5.69 1.04 -6.37
CA ALA A 102 -6.35 -0.15 -5.85
C ALA A 102 -7.71 -0.33 -6.54
N CYS A 103 -8.34 -1.48 -6.35
CA CYS A 103 -9.73 -1.72 -6.73
C CYS A 103 -10.60 -1.92 -5.49
N VAL A 104 -11.82 -1.43 -5.54
CA VAL A 104 -12.83 -1.62 -4.48
C VAL A 104 -14.11 -2.15 -5.07
N CYS A 105 -14.80 -2.98 -4.30
CA CYS A 105 -16.13 -3.45 -4.67
C CYS A 105 -17.19 -2.40 -4.29
N MET A 106 -17.89 -1.89 -5.30
CA MET A 106 -19.00 -0.96 -5.15
C MET A 106 -20.32 -1.73 -5.22
N VAL A 107 -21.03 -1.81 -4.10
CA VAL A 107 -22.34 -2.47 -4.01
C VAL A 107 -23.44 -1.41 -4.10
N PRO A 108 -24.44 -1.56 -4.99
CA PRO A 108 -25.56 -0.63 -5.07
C PRO A 108 -26.31 -0.56 -3.74
N ARG A 109 -26.75 0.65 -3.36
CA ARG A 109 -27.45 0.87 -2.08
C ARG A 109 -28.69 -0.02 -1.89
N THR A 110 -29.39 -0.36 -2.97
CA THR A 110 -30.57 -1.23 -2.96
C THR A 110 -30.31 -2.58 -2.29
N PHE A 111 -29.14 -3.18 -2.53
CA PHE A 111 -28.75 -4.45 -1.90
C PHE A 111 -28.37 -4.32 -0.42
N LEU A 112 -27.99 -3.12 0.03
CA LEU A 112 -27.63 -2.88 1.43
C LEU A 112 -28.87 -2.61 2.31
N THR A 113 -29.97 -2.14 1.72
CA THR A 113 -31.16 -1.71 2.47
C THR A 113 -32.25 -2.78 2.59
N GLY A 114 -32.07 -3.98 2.00
CA GLY A 114 -33.01 -5.09 2.14
C GLY A 114 -34.44 -4.78 1.73
N LYS A 115 -34.63 -3.85 0.77
CA LYS A 115 -35.92 -3.52 0.15
C LYS A 115 -35.96 -4.03 -1.28
#